data_AF-A0A1F5N890-F1
#
_entry.id   AF-A0A1F5N890-F1
#
_cell.length_a   1.000
_cell.length_b   1.000
_cell.length_c   1.000
_cell.angle_alpha   90.00
_cell.angle_beta   90.00
_cell.angle_gamma   90.00
#
_symmetry.space_group_name_H-M   'P 1'
#
loop_
_entity.id
_entity.type
_entity.pdbx_description
1 polymer ?
#
loop_
_entity_poly.entity_id
_entity_poly.type
_entity_poly.pdbx_seq_one_letter_code
_entity_poly.pdbx_strand_id
1 'polypeptide(L)'
;MNLQTSELDFDEEIDQGQDELEEIIEKLTAECEQVFENAENSKILDEVFELARANYEKDRQGWNDFFSELKFELIGTDDEDNIHDIAQHYLRKAKLELS
;
A
#
# COMPACT_ATOMS: atom_id res chain seq x y z
N MET A 1 32.41 9.75 30.21
CA MET A 1 31.87 9.38 28.89
C MET A 1 30.37 9.58 28.98
N ASN A 2 29.81 10.55 28.26
CA ASN A 2 28.37 10.70 28.13
C ASN A 2 27.93 9.82 26.95
N LEU A 3 27.15 8.79 27.23
CA LEU A 3 26.39 8.08 26.21
C LEU A 3 25.15 8.93 25.90
N GLN A 4 25.28 9.83 24.93
CA GLN A 4 24.13 10.27 24.15
C GLN A 4 23.93 9.21 23.07
N THR A 5 23.09 8.23 23.35
CA THR A 5 22.64 7.23 22.38
C THR A 5 21.12 7.24 22.38
N SER A 6 20.55 7.10 21.17
CA SER A 6 19.17 6.71 20.90
C SER A 6 18.06 7.77 20.96
N GLU A 7 18.20 8.85 20.19
CA GLU A 7 17.01 9.48 19.56
C GLU A 7 17.10 9.48 18.02
N LEU A 8 18.29 9.27 17.43
CA LEU A 8 18.48 9.28 15.96
C LEU A 8 18.17 7.96 15.25
N ASP A 9 18.29 6.81 15.94
CA ASP A 9 18.15 5.51 15.28
C ASP A 9 16.70 5.15 14.91
N PHE A 10 15.72 5.71 15.64
CA PHE A 10 14.29 5.40 15.42
C PHE A 10 13.70 6.19 14.24
N ASP A 11 14.14 7.44 14.04
CA ASP A 11 13.68 8.27 12.93
C ASP A 11 14.25 7.77 11.58
N GLU A 12 15.50 7.27 11.55
CA GLU A 12 16.09 6.68 10.33
C GLU A 12 15.43 5.35 9.91
N GLU A 13 14.98 4.51 10.86
CA GLU A 13 14.27 3.26 10.54
C GLU A 13 12.86 3.50 9.99
N ILE A 14 12.18 4.57 10.44
CA ILE A 14 10.86 4.99 9.93
C ILE A 14 10.97 5.55 8.51
N ASP A 15 12.03 6.32 8.21
CA ASP A 15 12.27 6.87 6.87
C ASP A 15 12.45 5.73 5.84
N GLN A 16 13.19 4.67 6.20
CA GLN A 16 13.44 3.53 5.29
C GLN A 16 12.20 2.71 4.94
N GLY A 17 11.24 2.56 5.85
CA GLY A 17 10.02 1.79 5.56
C GLY A 17 9.00 2.59 4.75
N GLN A 18 8.92 3.91 4.94
CA GLN A 18 8.10 4.76 4.07
C GLN A 18 8.66 4.80 2.63
N ASP A 19 9.99 4.85 2.46
CA ASP A 19 10.62 4.76 1.14
C ASP A 19 10.31 3.42 0.44
N GLU A 20 10.36 2.30 1.18
CA GLU A 20 10.00 0.98 0.66
C GLU A 20 8.53 0.92 0.20
N LEU A 21 7.62 1.49 1.00
CA LEU A 21 6.20 1.56 0.66
C LEU A 21 5.97 2.36 -0.63
N GLU A 22 6.59 3.54 -0.76
CA GLU A 22 6.43 4.36 -1.97
C GLU A 22 6.96 3.63 -3.22
N GLU A 23 8.06 2.89 -3.12
CA GLU A 23 8.53 2.05 -4.22
C GLU A 23 7.52 0.97 -4.61
N ILE A 24 6.82 0.37 -3.64
CA ILE A 24 5.79 -0.64 -3.91
C ILE A 24 4.58 0.00 -4.59
N ILE A 25 4.13 1.15 -4.09
CA ILE A 25 3.01 1.91 -4.67
C ILE A 25 3.34 2.33 -6.10
N GLU A 26 4.54 2.84 -6.35
CA GLU A 26 4.97 3.25 -7.70
C GLU A 26 4.98 2.05 -8.66
N LYS A 27 5.56 0.92 -8.24
CA LYS A 27 5.58 -0.31 -9.05
C LYS A 27 4.17 -0.83 -9.32
N LEU A 28 3.29 -0.84 -8.31
CA LEU A 28 1.91 -1.27 -8.47
C LEU A 28 1.15 -0.37 -9.45
N THR A 29 1.33 0.94 -9.33
CA THR A 29 0.69 1.93 -10.21
C THR A 29 1.14 1.76 -11.66
N ALA A 30 2.44 1.55 -11.88
CA ALA A 30 2.98 1.32 -13.21
C ALA A 30 2.55 -0.03 -13.81
N GLU A 31 2.53 -1.10 -13.01
CA GLU A 31 2.12 -2.43 -13.50
C GLU A 31 0.60 -2.54 -13.72
N CYS A 32 -0.19 -1.78 -12.98
CA CYS A 32 -1.66 -1.76 -13.07
C CYS A 32 -2.18 -0.48 -13.72
N GLU A 33 -1.43 0.17 -14.62
CA GLU A 33 -1.75 1.48 -15.21
C GLU A 33 -3.21 1.58 -15.69
N GLN A 34 -3.71 0.55 -16.39
CA GLN A 34 -5.10 0.46 -16.88
C GLN A 34 -6.16 0.60 -15.77
N VAL A 35 -5.84 0.16 -14.54
CA VAL A 35 -6.71 0.28 -13.37
C VAL A 35 -6.76 1.74 -12.90
N PHE A 36 -5.62 2.41 -12.92
CA PHE A 36 -5.48 3.80 -12.48
C PHE A 36 -5.93 4.83 -13.52
N GLU A 37 -6.03 4.45 -14.80
CA GLU A 37 -6.69 5.27 -15.84
C GLU A 37 -8.18 5.51 -15.52
N ASN A 38 -8.83 4.58 -14.82
CA ASN A 38 -10.17 4.78 -14.30
C ASN A 38 -10.13 5.62 -13.00
N ALA A 39 -10.71 6.81 -13.06
CA ALA A 39 -10.70 7.79 -11.96
C ALA A 39 -11.45 7.34 -10.69
N GLU A 40 -12.36 6.37 -10.79
CA GLU A 40 -13.06 5.81 -9.63
C GLU A 40 -12.20 4.75 -8.94
N ASN A 41 -11.62 3.83 -9.70
CA ASN A 41 -10.71 2.80 -9.19
C ASN A 41 -9.44 3.42 -8.58
N SER A 42 -8.86 4.42 -9.25
CA SER A 42 -7.72 5.18 -8.73
C SER A 42 -8.02 5.80 -7.36
N LYS A 43 -9.19 6.43 -7.16
CA LYS A 43 -9.54 7.01 -5.85
C LYS A 43 -9.65 5.96 -4.74
N ILE A 44 -10.19 4.79 -5.06
CA ILE A 44 -10.32 3.70 -4.10
C ILE A 44 -8.95 3.19 -3.69
N LEU A 45 -8.04 3.00 -4.65
CA LEU A 45 -6.68 2.54 -4.38
C LEU A 45 -5.84 3.61 -3.70
N ASP A 46 -6.06 4.90 -4.00
CA ASP A 46 -5.45 6.01 -3.26
C ASP A 46 -5.85 5.98 -1.78
N GLU A 47 -7.12 5.68 -1.46
CA GLU A 47 -7.52 5.46 -0.07
C GLU A 47 -6.78 4.27 0.58
N VAL A 48 -6.55 3.19 -0.16
CA VAL A 48 -5.75 2.03 0.33
C VAL A 48 -4.31 2.47 0.63
N PHE A 49 -3.70 3.26 -0.26
CA PHE A 49 -2.33 3.77 -0.08
C PHE A 49 -2.19 4.69 1.12
N GLU A 50 -3.15 5.58 1.35
CA GLU A 50 -3.17 6.43 2.55
C GLU A 50 -3.25 5.60 3.84
N LEU A 51 -4.05 4.53 3.84
CA LEU A 51 -4.14 3.61 4.99
C LEU A 51 -2.84 2.84 5.21
N ALA A 52 -2.18 2.43 4.12
CA ALA A 52 -0.87 1.81 4.16
C ALA A 52 0.17 2.79 4.71
N ARG A 53 0.29 4.01 4.19
CA ARG A 53 1.22 5.04 4.69
C ARG A 53 1.11 5.25 6.21
N ALA A 54 -0.11 5.26 6.72
CA ALA A 54 -0.37 5.45 8.15
C ALA A 54 -0.01 4.23 9.03
N ASN A 55 0.11 3.02 8.47
CA ASN A 55 0.21 1.78 9.24
C ASN A 55 1.26 0.78 8.76
N TYR A 56 1.95 1.06 7.67
CA TYR A 56 2.97 0.20 7.07
C TYR A 56 4.05 -0.18 8.09
N GLU A 57 4.52 0.81 8.85
CA GLU A 57 5.50 0.60 9.92
C GLU A 57 5.05 -0.38 11.02
N LYS A 58 3.75 -0.49 11.26
CA LYS A 58 3.21 -1.38 12.30
C LYS A 58 3.19 -2.83 11.83
N ASP A 59 3.06 -3.07 10.53
CA ASP A 59 3.00 -4.40 9.94
C ASP A 59 3.49 -4.42 8.48
N ARG A 60 4.80 -4.21 8.29
CA ARG A 60 5.41 -4.14 6.94
C ARG A 60 5.15 -5.42 6.14
N GLN A 61 5.27 -6.58 6.79
CA GLN A 61 5.07 -7.87 6.14
C GLN A 61 3.61 -8.05 5.70
N GLY A 62 2.64 -7.73 6.56
CA GLY A 62 1.22 -7.82 6.22
C GLY A 62 0.85 -6.92 5.05
N TRP A 63 1.37 -5.70 5.01
CA TRP A 63 1.16 -4.78 3.89
C TRP A 63 1.87 -5.24 2.60
N ASN A 64 3.07 -5.80 2.69
CA ASN A 64 3.78 -6.37 1.54
C ASN A 64 3.01 -7.54 0.92
N ASP A 65 2.52 -8.46 1.76
CA ASP A 65 1.70 -9.58 1.30
C ASP A 65 0.37 -9.07 0.72
N PHE A 66 -0.27 -8.09 1.35
CA PHE A 66 -1.48 -7.44 0.88
C PHE A 66 -1.31 -6.82 -0.53
N PHE A 67 -0.24 -6.05 -0.76
CA PHE A 67 0.02 -5.44 -2.07
C PHE A 67 0.36 -6.48 -3.14
N SER A 68 1.05 -7.55 -2.77
CA SER A 68 1.34 -8.67 -3.66
C SER A 68 0.04 -9.37 -4.12
N GLU A 69 -0.89 -9.62 -3.20
CA GLU A 69 -2.21 -10.19 -3.51
C GLU A 69 -3.04 -9.24 -4.39
N LEU A 70 -3.12 -7.95 -4.02
CA LEU A 70 -3.83 -6.92 -4.78
C LEU A 70 -3.31 -6.85 -6.22
N LYS A 71 -1.99 -6.81 -6.40
CA LYS A 71 -1.35 -6.79 -7.70
C LYS A 71 -1.75 -8.01 -8.53
N PHE A 72 -1.70 -9.19 -7.93
CA PHE A 72 -2.01 -10.44 -8.63
C PHE A 72 -3.45 -10.46 -9.13
N GLU A 73 -4.41 -9.99 -8.33
CA GLU A 73 -5.82 -9.92 -8.72
C GLU A 73 -6.09 -8.85 -9.80
N LEU A 74 -5.48 -7.67 -9.66
CA LEU A 74 -5.63 -6.57 -10.63
C LEU A 74 -5.05 -6.93 -12.00
N ILE A 75 -3.85 -7.53 -12.04
CA ILE A 75 -3.22 -7.97 -13.30
C ILE A 75 -3.96 -9.17 -13.90
N GLY A 76 -4.54 -10.02 -13.05
CA GLY A 76 -5.30 -11.20 -13.47
C GLY A 76 -6.66 -10.89 -14.09
N THR A 77 -7.10 -9.63 -14.09
CA THR A 77 -8.44 -9.20 -14.49
C THR A 77 -8.37 -8.10 -15.56
N ASP A 78 -9.06 -8.31 -16.68
CA ASP A 78 -9.21 -7.34 -17.78
C ASP A 78 -10.62 -6.72 -17.85
N ASP A 79 -11.53 -7.15 -16.98
CA ASP A 79 -12.90 -6.67 -16.87
C ASP A 79 -13.00 -5.51 -15.87
N GLU A 80 -13.40 -4.34 -16.35
CA GLU A 80 -13.48 -3.10 -15.58
C GLU A 80 -14.44 -3.19 -14.38
N ASP A 81 -15.56 -3.90 -14.50
CA ASP A 81 -16.51 -4.08 -13.40
C ASP A 81 -15.89 -4.94 -12.29
N ASN A 82 -15.15 -5.98 -12.68
CA ASN A 82 -14.44 -6.85 -11.72
C ASN A 82 -13.25 -6.12 -11.06
N ILE A 83 -12.54 -5.26 -11.81
CA ILE A 83 -11.47 -4.42 -11.26
C ILE A 83 -12.02 -3.50 -10.15
N HIS A 84 -13.19 -2.90 -10.37
CA HIS A 84 -13.83 -2.07 -9.36
C HIS A 84 -14.17 -2.87 -8.09
N ASP A 85 -14.76 -4.05 -8.26
CA ASP A 85 -15.08 -4.95 -7.15
C ASP A 85 -13.83 -5.40 -6.37
N ILE A 86 -12.72 -5.66 -7.05
CA ILE A 86 -11.42 -5.96 -6.44
C ILE A 86 -10.93 -4.75 -5.62
N ALA A 87 -10.89 -3.55 -6.21
CA ALA A 87 -10.44 -2.35 -5.52
C ALA A 87 -11.28 -2.09 -4.23
N GLN A 88 -12.61 -2.20 -4.34
CA GLN A 88 -13.53 -2.08 -3.19
C GLN A 88 -13.30 -3.17 -2.14
N HIS A 89 -13.04 -4.41 -2.55
CA HIS A 89 -12.74 -5.52 -1.65
C HIS A 89 -11.49 -5.23 -0.82
N TYR A 90 -10.41 -4.80 -1.48
CA TYR A 90 -9.15 -4.49 -0.81
C TYR A 90 -9.25 -3.24 0.07
N LEU A 91 -10.03 -2.22 -0.31
CA LEU A 91 -10.32 -1.09 0.57
C LEU A 91 -11.03 -1.52 1.86
N ARG A 92 -11.99 -2.45 1.78
CA ARG A 92 -12.63 -2.99 2.98
C ARG A 92 -11.66 -3.81 3.83
N LYS A 93 -10.82 -4.64 3.21
CA LYS A 93 -9.79 -5.42 3.91
C LYS A 93 -8.81 -4.51 4.64
N ALA A 94 -8.26 -3.49 3.96
CA ALA A 94 -7.38 -2.49 4.56
C ALA A 94 -8.03 -1.75 5.74
N LYS A 95 -9.31 -1.39 5.65
CA LYS A 95 -10.05 -0.73 6.76
C LYS A 95 -10.26 -1.66 7.96
N LEU A 96 -10.37 -2.97 7.74
CA LEU A 96 -10.55 -3.97 8.81
C LEU A 96 -9.25 -4.26 9.55
N GLU A 97 -8.10 -4.30 8.87
CA GLU A 97 -6.77 -4.48 9.50
C GLU A 97 -6.43 -3.35 10.49
N LEU A 98 -7.16 -2.23 10.43
CA LEU A 98 -6.96 -1.04 11.26
C LEU A 98 -7.97 -0.89 12.42
N SER A 99 -8.96 -1.79 12.52
CA SER A 99 -10.01 -1.78 13.56
C SER A 99 -9.70 -2.73 14.70
#